data_AF-A0AAV1L447-F1
#
_entry.id   AF-A0AAV1L447-F1
#
_cell.length_a   1.000
_cell.length_b   1.000
_cell.length_c   1.000
_cell.angle_alpha   90.00
_cell.angle_beta   90.00
_cell.angle_gamma   90.00
#
_symmetry.space_group_name_H-M   'P 1'
#
loop_
_entity.id
_entity.type
_entity.pdbx_description
1 polymer ?
#
loop_
_entity_poly.entity_id
_entity_poly.type
_entity_poly.pdbx_seq_one_letter_code
_entity_poly.pdbx_strand_id
1 'polypeptide(L)'
;MLNDQDLDYSVLLRKLYNVSDAETELDPADLNRLRLTLIAPGTKWCGPGNDASNYDDLGTEVETDKCCRQHDYCTDIIQAGETKYNLTNESFFARLHCSCDDTFRQCLQSANTSTSNKIGITYFNAIGTKCYKKDYPVTGCKTLGGWFNSKCIEYIYDEDGDMLYQWFDVLNY
;
A
#
# COMPACT_ATOMS: atom_id res chain seq x y z
N MET A 1 21.10 -1.81 16.27
CA MET A 1 19.82 -1.31 16.79
C MET A 1 19.51 -0.05 16.00
N LEU A 2 18.83 -0.18 14.86
CA LEU A 2 18.52 0.96 14.00
C LEU A 2 17.23 1.58 14.52
N ASN A 3 17.34 2.86 14.89
CA ASN A 3 16.28 3.70 15.39
C ASN A 3 15.49 4.18 14.17
N ASP A 4 14.30 3.63 13.97
CA ASP A 4 13.38 4.06 12.92
C ASP A 4 12.89 5.46 13.30
N GLN A 5 13.27 6.49 12.53
CA GLN A 5 12.72 7.82 12.72
C GLN A 5 11.29 7.78 12.21
N ASP A 6 10.33 7.84 13.15
CA ASP A 6 8.90 7.92 12.90
C ASP A 6 8.57 8.96 11.81
N LEU A 7 8.41 8.50 10.56
CA LEU A 7 7.81 9.28 9.50
C LEU A 7 6.35 9.53 9.89
N ASP A 8 6.03 10.76 10.26
CA ASP A 8 4.67 11.15 10.64
C ASP A 8 3.76 11.28 9.40
N TYR A 9 3.40 10.12 8.85
CA TYR A 9 2.45 9.97 7.75
C TYR A 9 1.04 10.48 8.10
N SER A 10 0.77 10.70 9.39
CA SER A 10 -0.48 11.28 9.89
C SER A 10 -0.73 12.67 9.31
N VAL A 11 0.34 13.47 9.10
CA VAL A 11 0.26 14.82 8.52
C VAL A 11 -0.17 14.78 7.05
N LEU A 12 0.35 13.81 6.28
CA LEU A 12 0.00 13.64 4.87
C LEU A 12 -1.45 13.17 4.73
N LEU A 13 -1.88 12.21 5.55
CA LEU A 13 -3.26 11.71 5.56
C LEU A 13 -4.28 12.79 5.95
N ARG A 14 -3.96 13.66 6.93
CA ARG A 14 -4.83 14.80 7.31
C ARG A 14 -5.14 15.73 6.13
N LYS A 15 -4.16 15.99 5.27
CA LYS A 15 -4.33 16.82 4.07
C LYS A 15 -5.11 16.13 2.97
N LEU A 16 -4.89 14.83 2.74
CA LEU A 16 -5.52 14.08 1.65
C LEU A 16 -7.02 13.86 1.88
N TYR A 17 -7.42 13.67 3.13
CA TYR A 17 -8.80 13.33 3.50
C TYR A 17 -9.63 14.52 4.00
N ASN A 18 -9.13 15.76 3.88
CA ASN A 18 -9.83 17.01 4.28
C ASN A 18 -10.65 16.85 5.57
N VAL A 19 -9.93 16.67 6.68
CA VAL A 19 -10.55 16.52 8.00
C VAL A 19 -11.18 17.85 8.41
N SER A 20 -12.50 17.97 8.21
CA SER A 20 -13.31 18.97 8.89
C SER A 20 -13.96 18.32 10.11
N ASP A 21 -13.63 18.87 11.27
CA ASP A 21 -14.18 18.71 12.62
C ASP A 21 -15.34 17.73 12.77
N ALA A 22 -15.01 16.48 13.12
CA ALA A 22 -15.89 15.59 13.86
C ALA A 22 -15.07 15.06 15.04
N GLU A 23 -14.96 15.90 16.07
CA GLU A 23 -14.31 15.56 17.34
C GLU A 23 -15.20 14.58 18.12
N THR A 24 -14.76 13.32 18.18
CA THR A 24 -15.12 12.40 19.25
C THR A 24 -13.86 11.65 19.64
N GLU A 25 -13.35 11.94 20.84
CA GLU A 25 -12.51 11.16 21.78
C GLU A 25 -11.50 10.10 21.26
N LEU A 26 -11.04 10.17 20.02
CA LEU A 26 -10.04 9.25 19.48
C LEU A 26 -8.70 9.97 19.26
N ASP A 27 -7.61 9.34 19.67
CA ASP A 27 -6.25 9.82 19.41
C ASP A 27 -6.04 9.99 17.88
N PRO A 28 -5.36 11.05 17.40
CA PRO A 28 -5.14 11.24 15.98
C PRO A 28 -4.46 10.07 15.26
N ALA A 29 -3.65 9.25 15.94
CA ALA A 29 -3.09 8.04 15.33
C ALA A 29 -4.17 6.96 15.18
N ASP A 30 -5.04 6.78 16.18
CA ASP A 30 -6.17 5.85 16.11
C ASP A 30 -7.21 6.27 15.06
N LEU A 31 -7.49 7.58 14.92
CA LEU A 31 -8.36 8.10 13.86
C LEU A 31 -7.77 7.84 12.47
N ASN A 32 -6.45 7.96 12.32
CA ASN A 32 -5.80 7.66 11.05
C ASN A 32 -5.76 6.16 10.76
N ARG A 33 -5.52 5.33 11.77
CA ARG A 33 -5.67 3.87 11.64
C ARG A 33 -7.09 3.51 11.21
N LEU A 34 -8.10 4.10 11.87
CA LEU A 34 -9.51 3.90 11.51
C LEU A 34 -9.77 4.27 10.04
N ARG A 35 -9.23 5.39 9.56
CA ARG A 35 -9.38 5.80 8.16
C ARG A 35 -8.69 4.88 7.17
N LEU A 36 -7.51 4.37 7.52
CA LEU A 36 -6.83 3.37 6.71
C LEU A 36 -7.56 2.01 6.72
N THR A 37 -8.48 1.82 7.66
CA THR A 37 -9.36 0.65 7.70
C THR A 37 -10.72 0.81 7.01
N LEU A 38 -11.03 1.99 6.44
CA LEU A 38 -12.30 2.25 5.76
C LEU A 38 -12.19 2.10 4.25
N ILE A 39 -13.30 1.69 3.62
CA ILE A 39 -13.47 1.73 2.16
C ILE A 39 -13.57 3.19 1.72
N ALA A 40 -12.82 3.56 0.68
CA ALA A 40 -12.80 4.92 0.17
C ALA A 40 -14.21 5.35 -0.33
N PRO A 41 -14.66 6.59 -0.03
CA PRO A 41 -15.98 7.05 -0.46
C PRO A 41 -16.18 6.94 -1.97
N GLY A 42 -17.36 6.46 -2.39
CA GLY A 42 -17.70 6.25 -3.80
C GLY A 42 -17.11 4.98 -4.41
N THR A 43 -16.39 4.16 -3.63
CA THR A 43 -15.83 2.87 -4.05
C THR A 43 -16.41 1.73 -3.22
N LYS A 44 -16.25 0.50 -3.67
CA LYS A 44 -16.61 -0.73 -2.95
C LYS A 44 -15.41 -1.60 -2.64
N TRP A 45 -14.30 -1.41 -3.36
CA TRP A 45 -13.12 -2.28 -3.31
C TRP A 45 -11.87 -1.57 -2.81
N CYS A 46 -11.88 -0.25 -2.62
CA CYS A 46 -10.68 0.50 -2.23
C CYS A 46 -10.55 0.65 -0.72
N GLY A 47 -10.10 -0.39 -0.02
CA GLY A 47 -9.76 -0.39 1.41
C GLY A 47 -9.29 -1.78 1.86
N PRO A 48 -9.28 -2.10 3.17
CA PRO A 48 -8.98 -3.46 3.61
C PRO A 48 -10.14 -4.40 3.27
N GLY A 49 -9.92 -5.26 2.27
CA GLY A 49 -10.98 -6.06 1.68
C GLY A 49 -11.96 -5.18 0.88
N ASN A 50 -13.21 -5.60 0.80
CA ASN A 50 -14.24 -4.90 0.03
C ASN A 50 -15.63 -4.99 0.69
N ASP A 51 -16.49 -4.02 0.34
CA ASP A 51 -17.91 -3.93 0.70
C ASP A 51 -18.81 -4.28 -0.50
N ALA A 52 -18.25 -5.01 -1.47
CA ALA A 52 -18.95 -5.40 -2.70
C ALA A 52 -19.80 -6.66 -2.46
N SER A 53 -21.04 -6.65 -2.94
CA SER A 53 -21.92 -7.82 -2.86
C SER A 53 -21.55 -8.93 -3.85
N ASN A 54 -20.88 -8.56 -4.95
CA ASN A 54 -20.40 -9.46 -6.00
C ASN A 54 -19.35 -8.75 -6.86
N TYR A 55 -18.71 -9.49 -7.78
CA TYR A 55 -17.65 -8.97 -8.63
C TYR A 55 -18.02 -7.69 -9.40
N ASP A 56 -19.24 -7.58 -9.90
CA ASP A 56 -19.69 -6.44 -10.72
C ASP A 56 -20.28 -5.28 -9.89
N ASP A 57 -20.35 -5.43 -8.57
CA ASP A 57 -20.79 -4.38 -7.66
C ASP A 57 -19.69 -3.34 -7.48
N LEU A 58 -19.77 -2.27 -8.28
CA LEU A 58 -18.86 -1.15 -8.26
C LEU A 58 -19.57 0.10 -7.73
N GLY A 59 -18.83 0.92 -7.00
CA GLY A 59 -19.26 2.24 -6.56
C GLY A 59 -19.32 3.27 -7.69
N THR A 60 -19.65 4.51 -7.34
CA THR A 60 -19.76 5.63 -8.29
C THR A 60 -18.44 6.03 -8.92
N GLU A 61 -17.30 5.78 -8.26
CA GLU A 61 -15.95 6.02 -8.75
C GLU A 61 -15.45 4.84 -9.60
N VAL A 62 -16.26 4.45 -10.60
CA VAL A 62 -16.17 3.18 -11.33
C VAL A 62 -14.76 2.83 -11.81
N GLU A 63 -14.05 3.75 -12.45
CA GLU A 63 -12.71 3.46 -13.00
C GLU A 63 -11.66 3.24 -11.91
N THR A 64 -11.78 3.96 -10.78
CA THR A 64 -10.91 3.76 -9.62
C THR A 64 -11.22 2.44 -8.91
N ASP A 65 -12.51 2.15 -8.76
CA ASP A 65 -12.98 0.97 -8.06
C ASP A 65 -12.62 -0.32 -8.80
N LYS A 66 -12.63 -0.31 -10.14
CA LYS A 66 -12.10 -1.40 -10.96
C LYS A 66 -10.62 -1.69 -10.68
N CYS A 67 -9.80 -0.67 -10.45
CA CYS A 67 -8.39 -0.85 -10.12
C CYS A 67 -8.23 -1.55 -8.76
N CYS A 68 -9.00 -1.13 -7.76
CA CYS A 68 -8.96 -1.75 -6.44
C CYS A 68 -9.52 -3.17 -6.46
N ARG A 69 -10.63 -3.41 -7.20
CA ARG A 69 -11.15 -4.77 -7.42
C ARG A 69 -10.09 -5.67 -8.05
N GLN A 70 -9.40 -5.21 -9.09
CA GLN A 70 -8.34 -6.00 -9.72
C GLN A 70 -7.19 -6.32 -8.74
N HIS A 71 -6.88 -5.38 -7.85
CA HIS A 71 -5.85 -5.54 -6.81
C HIS A 71 -6.27 -6.55 -5.73
N ASP A 72 -7.51 -6.49 -5.27
CA ASP A 72 -8.12 -7.43 -4.31
C ASP A 72 -8.11 -8.89 -4.81
N TYR A 73 -8.17 -9.09 -6.13
CA TYR A 73 -8.11 -10.41 -6.76
C TYR A 73 -6.70 -10.97 -6.92
N CYS A 74 -5.67 -10.31 -6.39
CA CYS A 74 -4.33 -10.89 -6.32
C CYS A 74 -4.38 -12.21 -5.54
N THR A 75 -3.95 -13.31 -6.15
CA THR A 75 -4.15 -14.67 -5.60
C THR A 75 -3.10 -15.07 -4.57
N ASP A 76 -1.95 -14.40 -4.57
CA ASP A 76 -0.88 -14.61 -3.60
C ASP A 76 -0.72 -13.34 -2.77
N ILE A 77 -1.22 -13.42 -1.53
CA ILE A 77 -1.20 -12.36 -0.53
C ILE A 77 -0.67 -12.90 0.80
N ILE A 78 -0.12 -12.01 1.62
CA ILE A 78 0.23 -12.27 3.02
C ILE A 78 -0.65 -11.37 3.88
N GLN A 79 -1.62 -11.95 4.58
CA GLN A 79 -2.57 -11.23 5.42
C GLN A 79 -1.87 -10.53 6.59
N ALA A 80 -2.57 -9.56 7.20
CA ALA A 80 -2.07 -8.89 8.40
C ALA A 80 -1.76 -9.92 9.51
N GLY A 81 -0.54 -9.87 10.04
CA GLY A 81 -0.05 -10.82 11.06
C GLY A 81 0.31 -12.23 10.55
N GLU A 82 0.09 -12.53 9.26
CA GLU A 82 0.42 -13.84 8.69
C GLU A 82 1.93 -13.99 8.45
N THR A 83 2.44 -15.21 8.63
CA THR A 83 3.76 -15.61 8.16
C THR A 83 3.63 -16.55 6.97
N LYS A 84 4.21 -16.16 5.83
CA LYS A 84 4.27 -16.95 4.59
C LYS A 84 5.60 -16.75 3.90
N TYR A 85 6.15 -17.79 3.28
CA TYR A 85 7.48 -17.75 2.65
C TYR A 85 8.62 -17.27 3.57
N ASN A 86 8.51 -17.54 4.88
CA ASN A 86 9.41 -17.03 5.90
C ASN A 86 9.43 -15.49 6.04
N LEU A 87 8.39 -14.82 5.55
CA LEU A 87 8.12 -13.40 5.75
C LEU A 87 6.92 -13.25 6.69
N THR A 88 7.06 -12.45 7.73
CA THR A 88 5.93 -12.05 8.61
C THR A 88 5.45 -10.67 8.21
N ASN A 89 4.16 -10.53 7.93
CA ASN A 89 3.54 -9.23 7.69
C ASN A 89 3.11 -8.59 9.00
N GLU A 90 3.95 -7.69 9.56
CA GLU A 90 3.66 -6.98 10.80
C GLU A 90 2.70 -5.79 10.62
N SER A 91 2.31 -5.46 9.39
CA SER A 91 1.34 -4.40 9.11
C SER A 91 -0.09 -4.84 9.42
N PHE A 92 -0.97 -3.87 9.69
CA PHE A 92 -2.40 -4.10 9.95
C PHE A 92 -3.24 -4.26 8.66
N PHE A 93 -2.58 -4.32 7.51
CA PHE A 93 -3.19 -4.49 6.18
C PHE A 93 -2.46 -5.59 5.42
N ALA A 94 -3.14 -6.19 4.44
CA ALA A 94 -2.56 -7.23 3.59
C ALA A 94 -1.42 -6.67 2.73
N ARG A 95 -0.35 -7.46 2.54
CA ARG A 95 0.72 -7.16 1.59
C ARG A 95 0.67 -8.15 0.44
N LEU A 96 0.85 -7.64 -0.77
CA LEU A 96 0.65 -8.38 -2.01
C LEU A 96 1.97 -8.60 -2.76
N HIS A 97 1.93 -9.47 -3.76
CA HIS A 97 3.07 -9.64 -4.66
C HIS A 97 3.37 -8.34 -5.42
N CYS A 98 4.66 -8.03 -5.65
CA CYS A 98 5.07 -6.77 -6.28
C CYS A 98 4.43 -6.52 -7.65
N SER A 99 4.17 -7.57 -8.43
CA SER A 99 3.46 -7.43 -9.72
C SER A 99 2.02 -6.93 -9.58
N CYS A 100 1.33 -7.28 -8.48
CA CYS A 100 -0.02 -6.80 -8.20
C CYS A 100 0.02 -5.30 -7.87
N ASP A 101 0.98 -4.88 -7.04
CA ASP A 101 1.17 -3.47 -6.69
C ASP A 101 1.60 -2.61 -7.90
N ASP A 102 2.48 -3.13 -8.76
CA ASP A 102 2.87 -2.43 -10.00
C ASP A 102 1.69 -2.26 -10.97
N THR A 103 0.88 -3.31 -11.14
CA THR A 103 -0.33 -3.26 -11.97
C THR A 103 -1.34 -2.29 -11.39
N PHE A 104 -1.52 -2.29 -10.06
CA PHE A 104 -2.42 -1.38 -9.38
C PHE A 104 -2.00 0.08 -9.54
N ARG A 105 -0.70 0.37 -9.37
CA ARG A 105 -0.14 1.72 -9.60
C ARG A 105 -0.46 2.21 -11.01
N GLN A 106 -0.18 1.39 -12.02
CA GLN A 106 -0.41 1.75 -13.42
C GLN A 106 -1.90 1.92 -13.75
N CYS A 107 -2.77 1.08 -13.17
CA CYS A 107 -4.22 1.20 -13.32
C CYS A 107 -4.72 2.53 -12.76
N LEU A 108 -4.34 2.89 -11.53
CA LEU A 108 -4.73 4.15 -10.90
C LEU A 108 -4.23 5.37 -11.69
N GLN A 109 -2.98 5.32 -12.18
CA GLN A 109 -2.40 6.34 -13.04
C GLN A 109 -3.16 6.48 -14.37
N SER A 110 -3.64 5.37 -14.92
CA SER A 110 -4.43 5.36 -16.15
C SER A 110 -5.85 5.88 -15.95
N ALA A 111 -6.48 5.55 -14.80
CA ALA A 111 -7.79 6.07 -14.42
C ALA A 111 -7.77 7.59 -14.21
N ASN A 112 -6.68 8.12 -13.64
CA ASN A 112 -6.36 9.55 -13.52
C ASN A 112 -7.53 10.42 -13.01
N THR A 113 -8.27 9.94 -12.01
CA THR A 113 -9.35 10.70 -11.35
C THR A 113 -8.83 11.32 -10.05
N SER A 114 -9.59 12.23 -9.45
CA SER A 114 -9.24 12.74 -8.11
C SER A 114 -9.15 11.60 -7.09
N THR A 115 -10.07 10.63 -7.18
CA THR A 115 -10.14 9.47 -6.29
C THR A 115 -8.96 8.52 -6.50
N SER A 116 -8.63 8.18 -7.75
CA SER A 116 -7.49 7.29 -8.04
C SER A 116 -6.16 7.92 -7.61
N ASN A 117 -6.01 9.22 -7.81
CA ASN A 117 -4.82 9.95 -7.38
C ASN A 117 -4.67 9.98 -5.85
N LYS A 118 -5.76 10.17 -5.10
CA LYS A 118 -5.73 10.12 -3.63
C LYS A 118 -5.39 8.72 -3.11
N ILE A 119 -5.99 7.67 -3.70
CA ILE A 119 -5.71 6.28 -3.34
C ILE A 119 -4.25 5.95 -3.66
N GLY A 120 -3.77 6.33 -4.84
CA GLY A 120 -2.39 6.13 -5.25
C GLY A 120 -1.39 6.77 -4.29
N ILE A 121 -1.56 8.06 -3.97
CA ILE A 121 -0.69 8.74 -2.99
C ILE A 121 -0.78 8.07 -1.61
N THR A 122 -1.98 7.67 -1.18
CA THR A 122 -2.16 7.02 0.13
C THR A 122 -1.41 5.68 0.19
N TYR A 123 -1.70 4.78 -0.76
CA TYR A 123 -1.15 3.43 -0.79
C TYR A 123 0.36 3.43 -1.04
N PHE A 124 0.81 4.13 -2.08
CA PHE A 124 2.21 4.08 -2.50
C PHE A 124 3.09 5.06 -1.73
N ASN A 125 2.61 6.21 -1.28
CA ASN A 125 3.49 7.24 -0.71
C ASN A 125 3.33 7.42 0.80
N ALA A 126 2.15 7.10 1.38
CA ALA A 126 1.81 7.46 2.76
C ALA A 126 1.79 6.30 3.75
N ILE A 127 1.31 5.10 3.40
CA ILE A 127 1.16 4.04 4.42
C ILE A 127 2.42 3.19 4.63
N GLY A 128 3.50 3.50 3.91
CA GLY A 128 4.75 2.74 3.99
C GLY A 128 4.61 1.27 3.59
N THR A 129 3.67 0.95 2.68
CA THR A 129 3.49 -0.43 2.22
C THR A 129 4.75 -0.95 1.53
N LYS A 130 4.95 -2.26 1.65
CA LYS A 130 5.96 -3.03 0.92
C LYS A 130 5.26 -4.17 0.22
N CYS A 131 5.78 -4.55 -0.93
CA CYS A 131 5.36 -5.74 -1.64
C CYS A 131 6.38 -6.86 -1.42
N TYR A 132 6.04 -8.08 -1.81
CA TYR A 132 6.98 -9.20 -1.79
C TYR A 132 7.14 -9.84 -3.17
N LYS A 133 8.31 -10.42 -3.40
CA LYS A 133 8.59 -11.28 -4.56
C LYS A 133 9.78 -12.18 -4.26
N LYS A 134 9.94 -13.24 -5.05
CA LYS A 134 11.13 -14.08 -5.03
C LYS A 134 12.21 -13.44 -5.90
N ASP A 135 13.36 -13.16 -5.33
CA ASP A 135 14.51 -12.56 -6.03
C ASP A 135 15.83 -13.02 -5.38
N TYR A 136 16.97 -12.64 -5.96
CA TYR A 136 18.28 -12.84 -5.34
C TYR A 136 18.37 -12.14 -3.97
N PRO A 137 19.17 -12.64 -3.02
CA PRO A 137 19.37 -12.00 -1.73
C PRO A 137 19.79 -10.53 -1.89
N VAL A 138 19.03 -9.62 -1.26
CA VAL A 138 19.38 -8.20 -1.25
C VAL A 138 20.54 -7.97 -0.29
N THR A 139 21.62 -7.36 -0.77
CA THR A 139 22.81 -7.02 0.02
C THR A 139 22.95 -5.53 0.30
N GLY A 140 22.19 -4.68 -0.39
CA GLY A 140 22.20 -3.25 -0.16
C GLY A 140 21.25 -2.48 -1.06
N CYS A 141 21.33 -1.15 -0.96
CA CYS A 141 20.60 -0.23 -1.80
C CYS A 141 21.56 0.64 -2.60
N LYS A 142 21.39 0.67 -3.93
CA LYS A 142 22.18 1.49 -4.84
C LYS A 142 21.57 2.89 -4.99
N THR A 143 20.25 2.97 -5.13
CA THR A 143 19.55 4.23 -5.37
C THR A 143 18.38 4.37 -4.38
N LEU A 144 18.45 5.41 -3.55
CA LEU A 144 17.34 5.81 -2.69
C LEU A 144 16.38 6.75 -3.44
N GLY A 145 15.13 6.74 -3.02
CA GLY A 145 14.09 7.62 -3.53
C GLY A 145 12.85 7.58 -2.64
N GLY A 146 11.71 7.93 -3.21
CA GLY A 146 10.50 8.15 -2.42
C GLY A 146 10.54 9.46 -1.65
N TRP A 147 9.60 9.64 -0.72
CA TRP A 147 9.59 10.87 0.07
C TRP A 147 10.74 10.84 1.09
N PHE A 148 11.54 11.90 1.14
CA PHE A 148 12.75 12.03 1.98
C PHE A 148 13.81 10.95 1.74
N ASN A 149 13.87 10.36 0.54
CA ASN A 149 14.79 9.26 0.22
C ASN A 149 14.61 8.03 1.15
N SER A 150 13.39 7.81 1.65
CA SER A 150 13.04 6.74 2.60
C SER A 150 12.96 5.34 1.99
N LYS A 151 12.96 5.22 0.65
CA LYS A 151 12.78 3.96 -0.05
C LYS A 151 13.98 3.59 -0.89
N CYS A 152 14.26 2.31 -1.00
CA CYS A 152 15.20 1.79 -1.98
C CYS A 152 14.50 1.53 -3.32
N ILE A 153 14.95 2.24 -4.36
CA ILE A 153 14.40 2.15 -5.73
C ILE A 153 15.22 1.18 -6.58
N GLU A 154 16.52 1.07 -6.31
CA GLU A 154 17.42 0.14 -6.98
C GLU A 154 18.23 -0.63 -5.95
N TYR A 155 18.01 -1.94 -5.90
CA TYR A 155 18.65 -2.85 -4.95
C TYR A 155 19.95 -3.42 -5.50
N ILE A 156 20.86 -3.76 -4.60
CA ILE A 156 22.08 -4.53 -4.89
C ILE A 156 21.82 -5.96 -4.44
N TYR A 157 22.19 -6.92 -5.28
CA TYR A 157 21.92 -8.34 -5.07
C TYR A 157 23.20 -9.16 -4.93
N ASP A 158 23.11 -10.26 -4.21
CA ASP A 158 24.03 -11.39 -4.29
C ASP A 158 23.53 -12.38 -5.35
N GLU A 159 24.06 -12.30 -6.57
CA GLU A 159 23.63 -13.14 -7.69
C GLU A 159 24.16 -14.58 -7.61
N ASP A 160 25.09 -14.87 -6.69
CA ASP A 160 25.61 -16.22 -6.45
C ASP A 160 24.74 -17.01 -5.46
N GLY A 161 23.84 -16.33 -4.73
CA GLY A 161 22.94 -16.93 -3.74
C GLY A 161 21.64 -17.50 -4.31
N ASP A 162 21.04 -18.45 -3.59
CA ASP A 162 19.71 -18.97 -3.94
C ASP A 162 18.62 -17.89 -3.75
N MET A 163 17.74 -17.76 -4.74
CA MET A 163 16.63 -16.80 -4.67
C MET A 163 15.65 -17.13 -3.52
N LEU A 164 15.22 -16.10 -2.79
CA LEU A 164 14.27 -16.19 -1.69
C LEU A 164 13.20 -15.09 -1.77
N TYR A 165 12.07 -15.32 -1.11
CA TYR A 165 11.06 -14.28 -0.96
C TYR A 165 11.53 -13.21 0.01
N GLN A 166 11.41 -11.95 -0.38
CA GLN A 166 11.87 -10.78 0.37
C GLN A 166 10.86 -9.63 0.24
N TRP A 167 10.94 -8.67 1.16
CA TRP A 167 10.17 -7.42 1.09
C TRP A 167 10.88 -6.38 0.22
N PHE A 168 10.12 -5.68 -0.61
CA PHE A 168 10.60 -4.61 -1.47
C PHE A 168 9.74 -3.36 -1.29
N ASP A 169 10.38 -2.20 -1.35
CA ASP A 169 9.68 -0.92 -1.42
C ASP A 169 8.90 -0.81 -2.72
N VAL A 170 7.64 -0.37 -2.61
CA VAL A 170 6.84 0.00 -3.79
C VAL A 170 7.28 1.36 -4.32
N LEU A 171 7.29 1.54 -5.63
CA LEU A 171 7.57 2.84 -6.24
C LEU A 171 6.47 3.85 -5.87
N ASN A 172 6.85 5.11 -5.73
CA ASN A 172 5.88 6.17 -5.49
C ASN A 172 4.89 6.31 -6.65
N TYR A 173 3.67 6.72 -6.30
CA TYR A 173 2.63 7.14 -7.23
C TYR A 173 2.92 8.52 -7.81
#